data_AF-H9F8A7-F1
#
_entry.id   AF-H9F8A7-F1
#
_cell.length_a   1.000
_cell.length_b   1.000
_cell.length_c   1.000
_cell.angle_alpha   90.00
_cell.angle_beta   90.00
_cell.angle_gamma   90.00
#
_symmetry.space_group_name_H-M   'P 1'
#
loop_
_entity.id
_entity.type
_entity.pdbx_description
1 polymer ?
#
loop_
_entity_poly.entity_id
_entity_poly.type
_entity_poly.pdbx_seq_one_letter_code
_entity_poly.pdbx_strand_id
1 'polypeptide(L)'
;KELGHLGKVVQVFRLMRIFRVLKLARHSTGLRSLGATLKHSYREVGILLLYLAVGVSVFSGVAYTAEKEEDVGFNTIPACWWWGTVSMTTVGYGDVVPVTVAGKLAASGCILGGILVVALPITIIFNKFSHFYRRQKALEAAVRNSNHQEFEDLLSSVDGVSEASLETSRETSQEGRSADLETQAPSEPPHPQMY
;
A
#
# COMPACT_ATOMS: atom_id res chain seq x y z
N LYS A 1 -37.25 2.26 43.55
CA LYS A 1 -36.25 2.82 42.59
C LYS A 1 -34.95 2.00 42.55
N GLU A 2 -34.54 1.35 43.65
CA GLU A 2 -33.35 0.47 43.75
C GLU A 2 -33.40 -0.79 42.87
N LEU A 3 -34.53 -1.52 42.86
CA LEU A 3 -34.66 -2.80 42.14
C LEU A 3 -34.52 -2.68 40.60
N GLY A 4 -34.86 -1.52 40.02
CA GLY A 4 -34.68 -1.24 38.59
C GLY A 4 -33.22 -0.99 38.20
N HIS A 5 -32.40 -0.47 39.11
CA HIS A 5 -30.95 -0.35 38.90
C HIS A 5 -30.29 -1.72 38.95
N LEU A 6 -30.67 -2.59 39.90
CA LEU A 6 -30.15 -3.96 39.97
C LEU A 6 -30.50 -4.78 38.71
N GLY A 7 -31.72 -4.65 38.18
CA GLY A 7 -32.10 -5.29 36.92
C GLY A 7 -31.24 -4.86 35.72
N LYS A 8 -30.99 -3.54 35.58
CA LYS A 8 -30.09 -2.99 34.53
C LYS A 8 -28.66 -3.50 34.71
N VAL A 9 -28.16 -3.55 35.94
CA VAL A 9 -26.83 -4.09 36.24
C VAL A 9 -26.74 -5.55 35.85
N VAL A 10 -27.71 -6.40 36.23
CA VAL A 10 -27.76 -7.82 35.81
C VAL A 10 -27.80 -7.95 34.28
N GLN A 11 -28.51 -7.06 33.59
CA GLN A 11 -28.57 -7.01 32.12
C GLN A 11 -27.21 -6.65 31.51
N VAL A 12 -26.49 -5.67 32.07
CA VAL A 12 -25.11 -5.32 31.68
C VAL A 12 -24.14 -6.47 31.97
N PHE A 13 -24.28 -7.15 33.12
CA PHE A 13 -23.50 -8.37 33.43
C PHE A 13 -23.82 -9.52 32.47
N ARG A 14 -25.05 -9.59 31.93
CA ARG A 14 -25.44 -10.54 30.87
C ARG A 14 -24.78 -10.20 29.53
N LEU A 15 -24.74 -8.91 29.17
CA LEU A 15 -23.95 -8.39 28.05
C LEU A 15 -22.45 -8.68 28.24
N MET A 16 -21.98 -8.82 29.48
CA MET A 16 -20.58 -9.13 29.75
C MET A 16 -20.12 -10.47 29.14
N ARG A 17 -21.05 -11.39 28.82
CA ARG A 17 -20.76 -12.61 28.06
C ARG A 17 -20.26 -12.32 26.63
N ILE A 18 -20.64 -11.18 26.02
CA ILE A 18 -20.10 -10.76 24.72
C ILE A 18 -18.59 -10.48 24.79
N PHE A 19 -18.08 -10.00 25.94
CA PHE A 19 -16.63 -9.83 26.14
C PHE A 19 -15.88 -11.17 26.19
N ARG A 20 -16.55 -12.29 26.52
CA ARG A 20 -15.94 -13.62 26.36
C ARG A 20 -15.74 -13.99 24.88
N VAL A 21 -16.66 -13.59 23.99
CA VAL A 21 -16.50 -13.76 22.53
C VAL A 21 -15.33 -12.91 22.02
N LEU A 22 -15.17 -11.68 22.52
CA LEU A 22 -13.99 -10.86 22.25
C LEU A 22 -12.69 -11.48 22.81
N LYS A 23 -12.76 -12.20 23.94
CA LYS A 23 -11.62 -12.96 24.49
C LYS A 23 -11.27 -14.18 23.62
N LEU A 24 -12.24 -14.82 22.97
CA LEU A 24 -12.01 -15.87 21.98
C LEU A 24 -11.31 -15.30 20.73
N ALA A 25 -11.69 -14.08 20.35
CA ALA A 25 -11.11 -13.42 19.20
C ALA A 25 -9.64 -12.96 19.42
N ARG A 26 -9.17 -12.84 20.68
CA ARG A 26 -7.74 -12.69 21.02
C ARG A 26 -6.92 -13.94 20.66
N HIS A 27 -7.55 -15.11 20.68
CA HIS A 27 -6.91 -16.39 20.36
C HIS A 27 -6.96 -16.70 18.86
N SER A 28 -7.79 -15.97 18.11
CA SER A 28 -7.83 -16.03 16.66
C SER A 28 -6.80 -15.08 16.07
N THR A 29 -5.84 -15.64 15.34
CA THR A 29 -4.86 -14.88 14.55
C THR A 29 -5.57 -13.91 13.60
N GLY A 30 -6.73 -14.29 13.05
CA GLY A 30 -7.52 -13.48 12.13
C GLY A 30 -8.01 -12.13 12.72
N LEU A 31 -8.54 -12.10 13.95
CA LEU A 31 -8.98 -10.83 14.54
C LEU A 31 -7.78 -9.98 15.00
N ARG A 32 -6.67 -10.61 15.40
CA ARG A 32 -5.40 -9.88 15.66
C ARG A 32 -4.89 -9.21 14.39
N SER A 33 -4.94 -9.89 13.25
CA SER A 33 -4.57 -9.33 11.96
C SER A 33 -5.48 -8.18 11.57
N LEU A 34 -6.81 -8.33 11.69
CA LEU A 34 -7.76 -7.25 11.43
C LEU A 34 -7.54 -6.03 12.34
N GLY A 35 -7.30 -6.26 13.63
CA GLY A 35 -6.99 -5.19 14.58
C GLY A 35 -5.65 -4.49 14.27
N ALA A 36 -4.63 -5.24 13.85
CA ALA A 36 -3.35 -4.69 13.42
C ALA A 36 -3.48 -3.88 12.12
N THR A 37 -4.26 -4.36 11.15
CA THR A 37 -4.58 -3.65 9.90
C THR A 37 -5.37 -2.36 10.18
N LEU A 38 -6.37 -2.40 11.06
CA LEU A 38 -7.11 -1.22 11.49
C LEU A 38 -6.19 -0.22 12.22
N LYS A 39 -5.31 -0.69 13.09
CA LYS A 39 -4.32 0.16 13.77
C LYS A 39 -3.34 0.80 12.78
N HIS A 40 -3.02 0.13 11.68
CA HIS A 40 -2.17 0.71 10.63
C HIS A 40 -2.93 1.73 9.77
N SER A 41 -4.20 1.47 9.49
CA SER A 41 -5.05 2.31 8.64
C SER A 41 -5.92 3.32 9.42
N TYR A 42 -5.74 3.44 10.73
CA TYR A 42 -6.60 4.27 11.60
C TYR A 42 -6.66 5.73 11.16
N ARG A 43 -5.56 6.25 10.60
CA ARG A 43 -5.50 7.63 10.10
C ARG A 43 -6.40 7.81 8.88
N GLU A 44 -6.44 6.84 7.98
CA GLU A 44 -7.24 6.90 6.75
C GLU A 44 -8.72 6.68 7.08
N VAL A 45 -9.02 5.67 7.90
CA VAL A 45 -10.38 5.41 8.41
C VAL A 45 -10.88 6.59 9.26
N GLY A 46 -10.02 7.19 10.09
CA GLY A 46 -10.36 8.33 10.93
C GLY A 46 -10.69 9.58 10.11
N ILE A 47 -9.94 9.86 9.04
CA ILE A 47 -10.24 10.97 8.12
C ILE A 47 -11.57 10.74 7.40
N LEU A 48 -11.83 9.50 6.94
CA LEU A 48 -13.13 9.14 6.35
C LEU A 48 -14.28 9.37 7.33
N LEU A 49 -14.16 8.86 8.56
CA LEU A 49 -15.17 9.03 9.61
C LEU A 49 -15.38 10.50 9.98
N LEU A 50 -14.33 11.32 9.95
CA LEU A 50 -14.44 12.75 10.18
C LEU A 50 -15.27 13.44 9.07
N TYR A 51 -14.97 13.16 7.80
CA TYR A 51 -15.75 13.69 6.68
C TYR A 51 -17.21 13.24 6.74
N LEU A 52 -17.43 11.98 7.13
CA LEU A 52 -18.77 11.45 7.32
C LEU A 52 -19.50 12.16 8.48
N ALA A 53 -18.86 12.34 9.63
CA ALA A 53 -19.47 13.02 10.77
C ALA A 53 -19.82 14.48 10.45
N VAL A 54 -18.95 15.19 9.74
CA VAL A 54 -19.19 16.57 9.30
C VAL A 54 -20.37 16.63 8.32
N GLY A 55 -20.38 15.79 7.28
CA GLY A 55 -21.46 15.79 6.30
C GLY A 55 -22.80 15.42 6.93
N VAL A 56 -22.86 14.41 7.81
CA VAL A 56 -24.06 14.07 8.58
C VAL A 56 -24.53 15.27 9.38
N SER A 57 -23.63 15.92 10.13
CA SER A 57 -24.01 17.07 10.97
C SER A 57 -24.60 18.23 10.15
N VAL A 58 -24.02 18.51 8.97
CA VAL A 58 -24.50 19.59 8.09
C VAL A 58 -25.86 19.24 7.47
N PHE A 59 -25.98 18.09 6.80
CA PHE A 59 -27.23 17.72 6.11
C PHE A 59 -28.37 17.42 7.08
N SER A 60 -28.09 16.78 8.22
CA SER A 60 -29.07 16.61 9.29
C SER A 60 -29.52 17.93 9.88
N GLY A 61 -28.62 18.93 10.00
CA GLY A 61 -28.98 20.26 10.46
C GLY A 61 -29.94 20.98 9.51
N VAL A 62 -29.65 20.92 8.20
CA VAL A 62 -30.52 21.50 7.16
C VAL A 62 -31.88 20.80 7.13
N ALA A 63 -31.91 19.45 7.19
CA ALA A 63 -33.15 18.68 7.23
C ALA A 63 -33.95 18.99 8.51
N TYR A 64 -33.31 19.10 9.67
CA TYR A 64 -33.96 19.48 10.92
C TYR A 64 -34.64 20.85 10.82
N THR A 65 -33.99 21.84 10.22
CA THR A 65 -34.59 23.17 10.06
C THR A 65 -35.71 23.19 9.03
N ALA A 66 -35.61 22.38 7.98
CA ALA A 66 -36.62 22.28 6.92
C ALA A 66 -37.88 21.55 7.40
N GLU A 67 -37.72 20.56 8.28
CA GLU A 67 -38.81 19.73 8.80
C GLU A 67 -39.23 20.13 10.23
N LYS A 68 -38.75 21.26 10.76
CA LYS A 68 -38.99 21.66 12.17
C LYS A 68 -40.47 21.82 12.51
N GLU A 69 -41.29 22.18 11.53
CA GLU A 69 -42.73 22.41 11.68
C GLU A 69 -43.56 21.13 11.43
N GLU A 70 -42.93 20.06 10.95
CA GLU A 70 -43.57 18.81 10.58
C GLU A 70 -43.27 17.71 11.62
N ASP A 71 -44.28 16.98 12.11
CA ASP A 71 -44.10 15.89 13.09
C ASP A 71 -43.69 14.56 12.43
N VAL A 72 -42.59 14.60 11.67
CA VAL A 72 -42.10 13.46 10.85
C VAL A 72 -40.91 12.72 11.48
N GLY A 73 -40.71 12.88 12.79
CA GLY A 73 -39.64 12.18 13.52
C GLY A 73 -38.30 12.94 13.60
N PHE A 74 -38.22 14.16 13.06
CA PHE A 74 -37.08 15.07 13.21
C PHE A 74 -37.14 15.90 14.52
N ASN A 75 -37.69 15.30 15.59
CA ASN A 75 -37.99 16.02 16.83
C ASN A 75 -36.75 16.30 17.71
N THR A 76 -35.64 15.58 17.51
CA THR A 76 -34.41 15.75 18.30
C THR A 76 -33.18 15.73 17.42
N ILE A 77 -32.13 16.46 17.82
CA ILE A 77 -30.84 16.50 17.09
C ILE A 77 -30.25 15.08 16.89
N PRO A 78 -30.24 14.18 17.90
CA PRO A 78 -29.75 12.82 17.70
C PRO A 78 -30.59 11.98 16.73
N ALA A 79 -31.90 12.18 16.67
CA ALA A 79 -32.75 11.52 15.67
C ALA A 79 -32.42 11.99 14.24
N CYS A 80 -32.09 13.27 14.07
CA CYS A 80 -31.65 13.81 12.80
C CYS A 80 -30.30 13.21 12.37
N TRP A 81 -29.37 13.01 13.31
CA TRP A 81 -28.08 12.34 13.04
C TRP A 81 -28.27 10.87 12.65
N TRP A 82 -29.24 10.17 13.22
CA TRP A 82 -29.59 8.82 12.79
C TRP A 82 -29.99 8.81 11.31
N TRP A 83 -30.96 9.64 10.93
CA TRP A 83 -31.38 9.78 9.53
C TRP A 83 -30.22 10.16 8.61
N GLY A 84 -29.42 11.15 9.00
CA GLY A 84 -28.29 11.61 8.20
C GLY A 84 -27.23 10.52 8.04
N THR A 85 -26.92 9.77 9.09
CA THR A 85 -25.97 8.65 9.03
C THR A 85 -26.46 7.57 8.08
N VAL A 86 -27.72 7.15 8.21
CA VAL A 86 -28.35 6.11 7.38
C VAL A 86 -28.45 6.53 5.91
N SER A 87 -28.73 7.81 5.65
CA SER A 87 -28.82 8.36 4.29
C SER A 87 -27.45 8.53 3.66
N MET A 88 -26.47 9.06 4.40
CA MET A 88 -25.14 9.33 3.87
C MET A 88 -24.29 8.05 3.70
N THR A 89 -24.61 7.00 4.47
CA THR A 89 -24.07 5.65 4.24
C THR A 89 -24.86 4.84 3.20
N THR A 90 -25.88 5.44 2.58
CA THR A 90 -26.74 4.81 1.56
C THR A 90 -27.49 3.56 2.03
N VAL A 91 -27.65 3.37 3.34
CA VAL A 91 -28.43 2.25 3.92
C VAL A 91 -29.92 2.48 3.69
N GLY A 92 -30.41 3.69 3.98
CA GLY A 92 -31.77 4.12 3.66
C GLY A 92 -32.89 3.24 4.25
N TYR A 93 -32.93 3.07 5.58
CA TYR A 93 -33.99 2.27 6.24
C TYR A 93 -35.41 2.76 5.95
N GLY A 94 -35.59 4.07 5.71
CA GLY A 94 -36.89 4.67 5.39
C GLY A 94 -37.83 4.79 6.58
N ASP A 95 -37.31 4.64 7.80
CA ASP A 95 -38.04 4.81 9.06
C ASP A 95 -38.39 6.28 9.35
N VAL A 96 -37.50 7.18 8.95
CA VAL A 96 -37.68 8.64 9.04
C VAL A 96 -37.24 9.23 7.70
N VAL A 97 -38.07 10.08 7.09
CA VAL A 97 -37.77 10.74 5.81
C VAL A 97 -38.34 12.16 5.79
N PRO A 98 -37.62 13.14 5.22
CA PRO A 98 -38.13 14.50 5.11
C PRO A 98 -39.30 14.54 4.10
N VAL A 99 -40.38 15.25 4.45
CA VAL A 99 -41.57 15.34 3.61
C VAL A 99 -41.62 16.64 2.81
N THR A 100 -41.01 17.71 3.33
CA THR A 100 -40.99 19.02 2.67
C THR A 100 -40.13 19.01 1.40
N VAL A 101 -40.42 19.93 0.50
CA VAL A 101 -39.63 20.10 -0.74
C VAL A 101 -38.18 20.45 -0.42
N ALA A 102 -37.96 21.35 0.55
CA ALA A 102 -36.62 21.74 0.99
C ALA A 102 -35.87 20.57 1.64
N GLY A 103 -36.53 19.79 2.49
CA GLY A 103 -35.96 18.59 3.11
C GLY A 103 -35.62 17.50 2.09
N LYS A 104 -36.44 17.31 1.06
CA LYS A 104 -36.14 16.38 -0.05
C LYS A 104 -34.96 16.82 -0.90
N LEU A 105 -34.81 18.13 -1.16
CA LEU A 105 -33.60 18.66 -1.81
C LEU A 105 -32.36 18.42 -0.94
N ALA A 106 -32.45 18.69 0.37
CA ALA A 106 -31.36 18.39 1.31
C ALA A 106 -31.03 16.89 1.36
N ALA A 107 -32.04 16.02 1.31
CA ALA A 107 -31.85 14.57 1.24
C ALA A 107 -31.14 14.14 -0.05
N SER A 108 -31.53 14.70 -1.19
CA SER A 108 -30.86 14.42 -2.47
C SER A 108 -29.38 14.84 -2.45
N GLY A 109 -29.08 16.02 -1.89
CA GLY A 109 -27.71 16.48 -1.68
C GLY A 109 -26.93 15.60 -0.70
N CYS A 110 -27.58 15.12 0.36
CA CYS A 110 -26.98 14.22 1.34
C CYS A 110 -26.57 12.89 0.72
N ILE A 111 -27.43 12.29 -0.12
CA ILE A 111 -27.13 11.02 -0.80
C ILE A 111 -25.96 11.19 -1.78
N LEU A 112 -25.98 12.24 -2.61
CA LEU A 112 -24.88 12.54 -3.54
C LEU A 112 -23.58 12.81 -2.79
N GLY A 113 -23.65 13.61 -1.72
CA GLY A 113 -22.52 13.89 -0.83
C GLY A 113 -21.95 12.63 -0.17
N GLY A 114 -22.82 11.72 0.29
CA GLY A 114 -22.41 10.44 0.87
C GLY A 114 -21.62 9.55 -0.09
N ILE A 115 -22.09 9.44 -1.34
CA ILE A 115 -21.38 8.69 -2.39
C ILE A 115 -20.00 9.31 -2.64
N LEU A 116 -19.90 10.64 -2.72
CA LEU A 116 -18.61 11.33 -2.89
C LEU A 116 -17.68 11.09 -1.68
N VAL A 117 -18.19 11.20 -0.46
CA VAL A 117 -17.42 10.98 0.77
C VAL A 117 -16.87 9.56 0.84
N VAL A 118 -17.64 8.55 0.41
CA VAL A 118 -17.18 7.16 0.34
C VAL A 118 -16.21 6.92 -0.81
N ALA A 119 -16.31 7.66 -1.93
CA ALA A 119 -15.39 7.54 -3.05
C ALA A 119 -13.96 8.06 -2.75
N LEU A 120 -13.84 9.09 -1.92
CA LEU A 120 -12.54 9.69 -1.54
C LEU A 120 -11.55 8.71 -0.88
N PRO A 121 -11.90 7.97 0.20
CA PRO A 121 -10.99 7.01 0.82
C PRO A 121 -10.66 5.86 -0.14
N ILE A 122 -11.61 5.39 -0.94
CA ILE A 122 -11.38 4.35 -1.95
C ILE A 122 -10.31 4.81 -2.93
N THR A 123 -10.41 6.05 -3.41
CA THR A 123 -9.43 6.66 -4.34
C THR A 123 -8.07 6.85 -3.68
N ILE A 124 -8.02 7.28 -2.42
CA ILE A 124 -6.76 7.45 -1.66
C ILE A 124 -6.07 6.09 -1.47
N ILE A 125 -6.82 5.07 -1.04
CA ILE A 125 -6.31 3.70 -0.86
C ILE A 125 -5.82 3.16 -2.20
N PHE A 126 -6.59 3.35 -3.28
CA PHE A 126 -6.21 2.92 -4.63
C PHE A 126 -4.91 3.59 -5.09
N ASN A 127 -4.77 4.91 -4.91
CA ASN A 127 -3.56 5.63 -5.27
C ASN A 127 -2.34 5.17 -4.46
N LYS A 128 -2.50 4.88 -3.17
CA LYS A 128 -1.45 4.29 -2.33
C LYS A 128 -1.04 2.91 -2.81
N PHE A 129 -2.01 2.07 -3.15
CA PHE A 129 -1.75 0.73 -3.68
C PHE A 129 -1.04 0.81 -5.04
N SER A 130 -1.51 1.66 -5.94
CA SER A 130 -0.88 1.89 -7.25
C SER A 130 0.55 2.38 -7.10
N HIS A 131 0.80 3.33 -6.21
CA HIS A 131 2.16 3.81 -5.92
C HIS A 131 3.06 2.69 -5.37
N PHE A 132 2.55 1.90 -4.41
CA PHE A 132 3.29 0.76 -3.86
C PHE A 132 3.58 -0.32 -4.91
N TYR A 133 2.60 -0.64 -5.75
CA TYR A 133 2.72 -1.61 -6.84
C TYR A 133 3.74 -1.18 -7.89
N ARG A 134 3.72 0.10 -8.30
CA ARG A 134 4.73 0.67 -9.22
C ARG A 134 6.13 0.61 -8.61
N ARG A 135 6.24 0.90 -7.31
CA ARG A 135 7.53 0.85 -6.60
C ARG A 135 8.07 -0.58 -6.51
N GLN A 136 7.22 -1.59 -6.26
CA GLN A 136 7.61 -3.00 -6.31
C GLN A 136 8.13 -3.40 -7.68
N LYS A 137 7.37 -3.10 -8.75
CA LYS A 137 7.83 -3.38 -10.13
C LYS A 137 9.14 -2.68 -10.50
N ALA A 138 9.33 -1.44 -10.04
CA ALA A 138 10.57 -0.71 -10.30
C ALA A 138 11.77 -1.35 -9.57
N LEU A 139 11.58 -1.82 -8.34
CA LEU A 139 12.58 -2.58 -7.59
C LEU A 139 12.92 -3.91 -8.28
N GLU A 140 11.92 -4.67 -8.72
CA GLU A 140 12.15 -5.91 -9.47
C GLU A 140 12.90 -5.67 -10.79
N ALA A 141 12.54 -4.60 -11.51
CA ALA A 141 13.23 -4.21 -12.74
C ALA A 141 14.68 -3.76 -12.46
N ALA A 142 14.93 -3.01 -11.38
CA ALA A 142 16.27 -2.59 -10.98
C ALA A 142 17.15 -3.79 -10.62
N VAL A 143 16.64 -4.73 -9.81
CA VAL A 143 17.36 -5.97 -9.45
C VAL A 143 17.67 -6.80 -10.70
N ARG A 144 16.71 -6.93 -11.62
CA ARG A 144 16.91 -7.64 -12.88
C ARG A 144 17.99 -6.98 -13.75
N ASN A 145 18.03 -5.64 -13.81
CA ASN A 145 19.06 -4.91 -14.55
C ASN A 145 20.44 -5.05 -13.91
N SER A 146 20.53 -4.97 -12.58
CA SER A 146 21.78 -5.17 -11.84
C SER A 146 22.37 -6.56 -12.08
N ASN A 147 21.54 -7.61 -12.01
CA ASN A 147 21.97 -8.97 -12.30
C ASN A 147 22.43 -9.14 -13.76
N HIS A 148 21.85 -8.40 -14.70
CA HIS A 148 22.25 -8.48 -16.11
C HIS A 148 23.59 -7.80 -16.36
N GLN A 149 23.83 -6.64 -15.72
CA GLN A 149 25.12 -5.96 -15.77
C GLN A 149 26.24 -6.79 -15.13
N GLU A 150 26.03 -7.36 -13.94
CA GLU A 150 27.03 -8.26 -13.31
C GLU A 150 27.38 -9.45 -14.21
N PHE A 151 26.39 -10.02 -14.92
CA PHE A 151 26.62 -11.14 -15.81
C PHE A 151 27.41 -10.75 -17.07
N GLU A 152 27.14 -9.59 -17.67
CA GLU A 152 27.91 -9.07 -18.81
C GLU A 152 29.36 -8.72 -18.42
N ASP A 153 29.56 -8.10 -17.24
CA ASP A 153 30.91 -7.80 -16.73
C ASP A 153 31.71 -9.10 -16.53
N LEU A 154 31.07 -10.16 -16.00
CA LEU A 154 31.68 -11.49 -15.89
C LEU A 154 32.07 -12.07 -17.25
N LEU A 155 31.18 -12.01 -18.26
CA LEU A 155 31.49 -12.52 -19.61
C LEU A 155 32.66 -11.76 -20.26
N SER A 156 32.66 -10.43 -20.16
CA SER A 156 33.75 -9.60 -20.70
C SER A 156 35.10 -9.89 -20.05
N SER A 157 35.11 -10.23 -18.75
CA SER A 157 36.34 -10.63 -18.04
C SER A 157 36.88 -11.99 -18.51
N VAL A 158 36.00 -12.94 -18.86
CA VAL A 158 36.39 -14.25 -19.38
C VAL A 158 36.95 -14.14 -20.79
N ASP A 159 36.29 -13.37 -21.66
CA ASP A 159 36.78 -13.12 -23.02
C ASP A 159 38.11 -12.35 -23.01
N GLY A 160 38.26 -11.35 -22.14
CA GLY A 160 39.52 -10.61 -21.97
C GLY A 160 40.67 -11.48 -21.46
N VAL A 161 40.41 -12.44 -20.56
CA VAL A 161 41.41 -13.43 -20.11
C VAL A 161 41.79 -14.40 -21.25
N SER A 162 40.83 -14.78 -22.07
CA SER A 162 41.05 -15.64 -23.24
C SER A 162 41.92 -14.94 -24.29
N GLU A 163 41.62 -13.68 -24.63
CA GLU A 163 42.43 -12.88 -25.56
C GLU A 163 43.84 -12.61 -25.01
N ALA A 164 43.98 -12.25 -23.72
CA ALA A 164 45.28 -12.03 -23.10
C ALA A 164 46.14 -13.32 -23.08
N SER A 165 45.52 -14.48 -22.91
CA SER A 165 46.20 -15.79 -22.97
C SER A 165 46.63 -16.16 -24.40
N LEU A 166 45.82 -15.78 -25.40
CA LEU A 166 46.14 -15.97 -26.83
C LEU A 166 47.25 -15.03 -27.30
N GLU A 167 47.30 -13.79 -26.81
CA GLU A 167 48.40 -12.85 -27.08
C GLU A 167 49.70 -13.32 -26.41
N THR A 168 49.66 -13.71 -25.13
CA THR A 168 50.83 -14.26 -24.42
C THR A 168 51.41 -15.49 -25.13
N SER A 169 50.55 -16.34 -25.70
CA SER A 169 50.96 -17.53 -26.48
C SER A 169 51.54 -17.19 -27.86
N ARG A 170 51.10 -16.07 -28.47
CA ARG A 170 51.66 -15.55 -29.71
C ARG A 170 53.04 -14.93 -29.48
N GLU A 171 53.19 -14.17 -28.41
CA GLU A 171 54.48 -13.56 -28.04
C GLU A 171 55.53 -14.63 -27.72
N THR A 172 55.19 -15.66 -26.92
CA THR A 172 56.11 -16.78 -26.64
C THR A 172 56.46 -17.61 -27.88
N SER A 173 55.55 -17.76 -28.85
CA SER A 173 55.84 -18.43 -30.13
C SER A 173 56.73 -17.60 -31.06
N GLN A 174 56.66 -16.27 -30.98
CA GLN A 174 57.45 -15.36 -31.82
C GLN A 174 58.86 -15.13 -31.25
N GLU A 175 59.00 -15.16 -29.92
CA GLU A 175 60.28 -15.10 -29.21
C GLU A 175 61.08 -16.40 -29.41
N GLY A 176 60.43 -17.57 -29.36
CA GLY A 176 61.06 -18.86 -29.68
C GLY A 176 61.59 -18.93 -31.13
N ARG A 177 60.85 -18.34 -32.08
CA ARG A 177 61.24 -18.31 -33.50
C ARG A 177 62.38 -17.32 -33.80
N SER A 178 62.60 -16.35 -32.92
CA SER A 178 63.69 -15.37 -33.01
C SER A 178 65.00 -15.95 -32.44
N ALA A 179 64.93 -16.73 -31.36
CA ALA A 179 66.08 -17.44 -30.78
C ALA A 179 66.68 -18.50 -31.72
N ASP A 180 65.84 -19.17 -32.53
CA ASP A 180 66.30 -20.12 -33.55
C ASP A 180 67.09 -19.46 -34.69
N LEU A 181 66.89 -18.15 -34.93
CA LEU A 181 67.57 -17.41 -36.01
C LEU A 181 68.95 -16.86 -35.60
N GLU A 182 69.21 -16.66 -34.29
CA GLU A 182 70.53 -16.21 -33.80
C GLU A 182 71.58 -17.34 -33.71
N THR A 183 71.18 -18.61 -33.83
CA THR A 183 72.13 -19.75 -33.74
C THR A 183 72.89 -20.03 -35.05
N GLN A 184 72.66 -19.23 -36.10
CA GLN A 184 73.30 -19.41 -37.41
C GLN A 184 74.13 -18.21 -37.86
N ALA A 185 75.08 -17.78 -37.02
CA ALA A 185 76.20 -16.94 -37.42
C ALA A 185 77.48 -17.80 -37.58
N PRO A 186 78.22 -17.74 -38.70
CA PRO A 186 79.43 -18.55 -38.88
C PRO A 186 80.57 -18.04 -38.01
N SER A 187 81.18 -18.94 -37.24
CA SER A 187 82.42 -18.71 -36.50
C SER A 187 83.59 -18.45 -37.47
N GLU A 188 84.21 -17.29 -37.35
CA GLU A 188 85.42 -16.90 -38.08
C GLU A 188 86.64 -17.71 -37.56
N PRO A 189 87.48 -18.30 -38.44
CA PRO A 189 88.59 -19.15 -37.99
C PRO A 189 89.85 -18.34 -37.64
N PRO A 190 90.63 -18.73 -36.62
CA PRO A 190 91.90 -18.09 -36.30
C PRO A 190 93.04 -18.79 -37.06
N HIS A 191 94.01 -18.03 -37.61
CA HIS A 191 95.39 -18.49 -37.91
C HIS A 191 96.20 -17.37 -38.62
N PRO A 192 97.53 -17.44 -38.78
CA PRO A 192 98.60 -17.52 -37.77
C PRO A 192 99.76 -16.52 -38.09
N GLN A 193 100.53 -16.06 -37.10
CA GLN A 193 101.80 -15.34 -37.37
C GLN A 193 102.97 -16.31 -37.22
N MET A 194 103.72 -16.50 -38.32
CA MET A 194 104.97 -17.24 -38.44
C MET A 194 106.09 -16.25 -38.79
N TYR A 195 107.23 -16.43 -38.11
CA TYR A 195 108.54 -15.74 -38.19
C TYR A 195 108.67 -14.36 -37.54
#